data_AF-A0A7J6S099-F1
#
_entry.id   AF-A0A7J6S099-F1
#
_cell.length_a   1.000
_cell.length_b   1.000
_cell.length_c   1.000
_cell.angle_alpha   90.00
_cell.angle_beta   90.00
_cell.angle_gamma   90.00
#
_symmetry.space_group_name_H-M   'P 1'
#
loop_
_entity.id
_entity.type
_entity.pdbx_description
1 polymer ?
#
loop_
_entity_poly.entity_id
_entity_poly.type
_entity_poly.pdbx_seq_one_letter_code
_entity_poly.pdbx_strand_id
1 'polypeptide(L)' 'MSSLRLVKTCQDEIQNVAPGARWREALYQYLRHPDRYHDAIIHTSEEGFTTVYDGYPKSTVHLLILPDQRIKTPQQLD' A
#
# COMPACT_ATOMS: atom_id res chain seq x y z
N MET A 1 -23.15 -24.91 -33.35
CA MET A 1 -21.84 -25.23 -32.74
C MET A 1 -21.04 -23.95 -32.64
N SER A 2 -20.92 -23.36 -31.45
CA SER A 2 -20.20 -22.09 -31.27
C SER A 2 -18.78 -22.37 -30.78
N SER A 3 -17.79 -21.99 -31.58
CA SER A 3 -16.37 -22.16 -31.27
C SER A 3 -15.93 -21.03 -30.35
N LEU A 4 -15.57 -21.37 -29.11
CA LEU A 4 -14.96 -20.43 -28.17
C LEU A 4 -13.54 -20.12 -28.64
N ARG A 5 -13.29 -18.87 -29.04
CA ARG A 5 -11.93 -18.39 -29.32
C ARG A 5 -11.22 -18.10 -28.01
N LEU A 6 -10.15 -18.82 -27.76
CA LEU A 6 -9.22 -18.53 -26.67
C LEU A 6 -8.55 -17.18 -26.96
N VAL A 7 -8.90 -16.15 -26.18
CA VAL A 7 -8.24 -14.86 -26.22
C VAL A 7 -6.83 -15.07 -25.68
N LYS A 8 -5.81 -14.80 -26.50
CA LYS A 8 -4.42 -14.73 -26.05
C LYS A 8 -4.32 -13.64 -24.99
N THR A 9 -4.29 -14.03 -23.72
CA THR A 9 -3.93 -13.14 -22.64
C THR A 9 -2.48 -12.73 -22.86
N CYS A 10 -2.21 -11.42 -22.92
CA CYS A 10 -0.86 -10.90 -22.90
C CYS A 10 -0.12 -11.55 -21.73
N GLN A 11 0.83 -12.43 -22.05
CA GLN A 11 1.86 -12.89 -21.13
C GLN A 11 2.84 -11.74 -20.90
N ASP A 12 2.35 -10.67 -20.28
CA ASP A 12 3.24 -9.82 -19.52
C ASP A 12 3.61 -10.63 -18.29
N GLU A 13 4.90 -10.93 -18.19
CA GLU A 13 5.54 -11.72 -17.16
C GLU A 13 4.91 -11.43 -15.79
N ILE A 14 4.12 -12.39 -15.28
CA ILE A 14 3.76 -12.39 -13.88
C ILE A 14 5.07 -12.68 -13.15
N GLN A 15 5.78 -11.61 -12.77
CA GLN A 15 6.93 -11.70 -11.90
C GLN A 15 6.54 -12.63 -10.75
N ASN A 16 7.40 -13.61 -10.48
CA ASN A 16 7.26 -14.59 -9.41
C ASN A 16 7.36 -13.85 -8.05
N VAL A 17 6.33 -13.07 -7.72
CA VAL A 17 6.25 -12.34 -6.46
C VAL A 17 5.73 -13.33 -5.45
N ALA A 18 6.59 -13.71 -4.50
CA ALA A 18 6.24 -14.63 -3.43
C ALA A 18 4.85 -14.26 -2.86
N PRO A 19 3.92 -15.23 -2.71
CA PRO A 19 2.57 -14.97 -2.23
C PRO A 19 2.66 -14.40 -0.81
N GLY A 20 2.54 -13.08 -0.70
CA GLY A 20 2.76 -12.35 0.55
C GLY A 20 3.51 -11.02 0.39
N ALA A 21 4.38 -10.89 -0.60
CA ALA A 21 5.20 -9.69 -0.74
C ALA A 21 4.37 -8.46 -1.16
N ARG A 22 3.30 -8.63 -1.94
CA ARG A 22 2.43 -7.52 -2.38
C ARG A 22 1.63 -6.87 -1.26
N TRP A 23 1.08 -7.65 -0.32
CA TRP A 23 0.24 -7.07 0.74
C TRP A 23 1.07 -6.34 1.80
N ARG A 24 2.28 -6.84 2.11
CA ARG A 24 3.18 -6.21 3.09
C ARG A 24 3.61 -4.81 2.68
N GLU A 25 3.59 -4.55 1.37
CA GLU A 25 3.96 -3.27 0.78
C GLU A 25 2.76 -2.33 0.56
N ALA A 26 1.54 -2.75 0.93
CA ALA A 26 0.32 -1.98 0.67
C ALA A 26 0.29 -0.64 1.43
N LEU A 27 0.75 -0.62 2.70
CA LEU A 27 0.84 0.63 3.47
C LEU A 27 1.86 1.60 2.88
N TYR A 28 2.91 1.11 2.24
CA TYR A 28 3.90 1.99 1.60
C TYR A 28 3.37 2.63 0.31
N GLN A 29 2.20 2.22 -0.20
CA GLN A 29 1.59 2.86 -1.37
C GLN A 29 1.10 4.27 -1.07
N TYR A 30 0.63 4.53 0.16
CA TYR A 30 0.29 5.89 0.61
C TYR A 30 1.48 6.85 0.50
N LEU A 31 2.69 6.34 0.76
CA LEU A 31 3.94 7.11 0.69
C LEU A 31 4.48 7.25 -0.75
N ARG A 32 4.36 6.20 -1.57
CA ARG A 32 4.90 6.19 -2.94
C ARG A 32 4.04 6.96 -3.94
N HIS A 33 2.73 7.02 -3.71
CA HIS A 33 1.75 7.60 -4.62
C HIS A 33 0.74 8.49 -3.88
N PRO A 34 1.19 9.52 -3.13
CA PRO A 34 0.30 10.33 -2.30
C PRO A 34 -0.78 11.06 -3.11
N ASP A 35 -0.51 11.35 -4.38
CA ASP A 35 -1.47 11.91 -5.35
C ASP A 35 -2.71 11.01 -5.52
N ARG A 36 -2.53 9.69 -5.50
CA ARG A 36 -3.61 8.70 -5.65
C ARG A 36 -4.40 8.45 -4.37
N TYR A 37 -3.83 8.80 -3.22
CA TYR A 37 -4.40 8.51 -1.90
C TYR A 37 -4.66 9.77 -1.07
N HIS A 38 -4.76 10.94 -1.71
CA HIS A 38 -4.91 12.23 -1.03
C HIS A 38 -6.12 12.27 -0.08
N ASP A 39 -7.22 11.57 -0.40
CA ASP A 39 -8.40 11.48 0.47
C ASP A 39 -8.15 10.71 1.79
N ALA A 40 -7.19 9.79 1.79
CA ALA A 40 -6.83 8.99 2.96
C ALA A 40 -5.74 9.66 3.80
N ILE A 41 -4.92 10.52 3.19
CA ILE A 41 -3.80 11.20 3.85
C ILE A 41 -4.32 12.45 4.55
N ILE A 42 -4.13 12.49 5.87
CA ILE A 42 -4.57 13.61 6.70
C ILE A 42 -3.48 14.67 6.81
N HIS A 43 -2.25 14.22 7.01
CA HIS A 43 -1.13 15.09 7.29
C HIS A 43 0.19 14.38 7.01
N THR A 44 1.18 15.13 6.53
CA THR A 44 2.58 14.71 6.48
C THR A 44 3.39 15.72 7.30
N SER A 45 4.11 15.24 8.30
CA SER A 45 4.94 16.07 9.17
C SER A 45 6.30 16.38 8.54
N GLU A 46 6.93 17.45 8.98
CA GLU A 46 8.30 17.81 8.57
C GLU A 46 9.34 16.76 9.02
N GLU A 47 9.01 15.97 10.05
CA GLU A 47 9.86 14.92 10.62
C GLU A 47 9.80 13.60 9.82
N GLY A 48 9.05 13.57 8.71
CA GLY A 48 8.95 12.40 7.83
C GLY A 48 7.96 11.35 8.31
N PHE A 49 6.84 11.77 8.91
CA PHE A 49 5.72 10.89 9.25
C PHE A 49 4.47 11.28 8.48
N THR A 50 3.80 10.29 7.89
CA THR A 50 2.53 10.46 7.20
C THR A 50 1.40 9.82 8.00
N THR A 51 0.38 10.61 8.35
CA THR A 51 -0.83 10.15 9.03
C THR A 51 -1.92 9.86 8.01
N VAL A 52 -2.50 8.66 8.06
CA VAL A 52 -3.56 8.21 7.16
C VAL A 52 -4.74 7.60 7.90
N TYR A 53 -5.92 7.61 7.29
CA TYR A 53 -7.03 6.77 7.72
C TYR A 53 -6.74 5.29 7.44
N ASP A 54 -7.08 4.41 8.39
CA ASP A 54 -7.04 2.97 8.18
C ASP A 54 -8.16 2.55 7.19
N GLY A 55 -7.83 1.77 6.16
CA GLY A 55 -8.80 1.28 5.18
C GLY A 55 -9.76 0.21 5.72
N TYR A 56 -9.47 -0.37 6.88
CA TYR A 56 -10.27 -1.38 7.59
C TYR A 56 -10.37 -1.05 9.10
N PRO A 57 -10.98 0.10 9.44
CA PRO A 57 -10.95 0.67 10.78
C PRO A 57 -11.56 -0.28 11.84
N LYS A 58 -11.00 -0.25 13.06
CA LYS A 58 -11.47 -1.05 14.22
C LYS A 58 -12.20 -0.22 15.28
N SER A 59 -12.35 1.06 15.01
CA SER A 59 -13.00 2.08 15.85
C SER A 59 -13.60 3.15 14.94
N THR A 60 -14.45 4.01 15.50
CA THR A 60 -15.07 5.13 14.75
C THR A 60 -14.04 6.00 14.02
N VAL A 61 -12.90 6.23 14.67
CA VAL A 61 -11.73 6.87 14.07
C VAL A 61 -10.55 5.95 14.32
N HIS A 62 -9.89 5.51 13.25
CA HIS A 62 -8.70 4.68 13.31
C HIS A 62 -7.66 5.24 12.34
N LEU A 63 -6.56 5.73 12.89
CA LEU A 63 -5.48 6.39 12.15
C LEU A 63 -4.21 5.55 12.24
N LEU A 64 -3.44 5.58 11.16
CA LEU A 64 -2.12 4.98 11.09
C LEU A 64 -1.09 6.10 10.91
N ILE A 65 0.00 6.03 11.68
CA ILE A 65 1.15 6.92 11.51
C ILE A 65 2.25 6.08 10.86
N LEU A 66 2.65 6.46 9.66
CA LEU A 66 3.62 5.76 8.84
C LEU A 66 4.91 6.57 8.80
N PRO A 67 6.07 6.02 9.20
CA PRO A 67 7.34 6.66 8.92
C PRO A 67 7.65 6.54 7.42
N ASP A 68 8.17 7.61 6.82
CA ASP A 68 8.59 7.62 5.42
C ASP A 68 9.77 6.67 5.18
N GLN A 69 10.56 6.44 6.24
CA GLN A 69 11.64 5.47 6.25
C GLN A 69 11.14 4.09 6.71
N ARG A 70 11.54 3.05 5.97
CA ARG A 70 11.21 1.66 6.30
C ARG A 70 11.95 1.23 7.57
N ILE A 71 11.22 1.14 8.67
CA ILE A 71 11.68 0.53 9.91
C ILE A 71 11.27 -0.95 9.97
N LYS A 72 12.14 -1.80 10.52
CA LYS A 72 11.85 -3.21 10.80
C LYS A 72 11.30 -3.39 12.20
N THR A 73 11.77 -2.58 13.16
CA THR A 73 11.34 -2.62 14.55
C THR A 73 11.14 -1.20 15.10
N PRO A 74 10.25 -1.00 16.08
CA PRO A 74 9.99 0.32 16.67
C PRO A 74 11.22 0.98 17.31
N GLN A 75 12.19 0.20 17.78
CA GLN A 75 13.44 0.69 18.40
C GLN A 75 14.37 1.43 17.43
N GLN A 76 14.02 1.49 16.14
CA GLN A 76 14.79 2.24 15.15
C GLN A 76 14.34 3.70 15.02
N LEU A 77 13.38 4.14 15.83
CA LEU A 77 12.85 5.51 15.86
C LEU A 77 13.58 6.44 16.85
N ASP A 78 14.71 5.97 17.41
CA ASP A 78 15.52 6.70 18.40
C ASP A 78 16.26 7.92 17.82
#